data_AF-A0A2S9FED4-F1
#
_entry.id   AF-A0A2S9FED4-F1
#
_cell.length_a   1.000
_cell.length_b   1.000
_cell.length_c   1.000
_cell.angle_alpha   90.00
_cell.angle_beta   90.00
_cell.angle_gamma   90.00
#
_symmetry.space_group_name_H-M   'P 1'
#
loop_
_entity.id
_entity.type
_entity.pdbx_description
1 polymer ?
#
loop_
_entity_poly.entity_id
_entity_poly.type
_entity_poly.pdbx_seq_one_letter_code
_entity_poly.pdbx_strand_id
1 'polypeptide(L)'
;MFHGTAHVVLGSGLTIAGAMYCLSLTRMPYFQSMGVPCAVGIVSGVAVALTLGPAIVTIGSRFGLLEPKRAMRIRTWRRIGAAVVRWPGPILVASLALALIGLAALPGYQTSYDDTRYIPDSIPANAGLQAATQHFSLSRMSPEVLLVEADRDLRNPSDFLILDRLAKRVFGVEGVARVQAPSRPDGAPIAHTSIPFLISMQGVGQQQNMKLMKDRIADMRTQADEIGTTIATMKRMQALMSRFSDVTTDMIDDMQDMRDTVHQVRDMVANFDDMFRPIRNYFYWEPHCYNIPLCWSFRSLFDSMDGI
;
A
#
# COMPACT_ATOMS: atom_id res chain seq x y z
N MET A 1 -62.25 -49.81 37.71
CA MET A 1 -61.46 -49.10 36.67
C MET A 1 -60.03 -48.81 37.11
N PHE A 2 -59.79 -48.26 38.30
CA PHE A 2 -58.48 -47.71 38.66
C PHE A 2 -57.30 -48.70 38.72
N HIS A 3 -57.49 -49.89 39.32
CA HIS A 3 -56.44 -50.92 39.38
C HIS A 3 -55.98 -51.42 37.99
N GLY A 4 -56.88 -51.43 37.00
CA GLY A 4 -56.60 -51.93 35.65
C GLY A 4 -55.94 -50.91 34.72
N THR A 5 -55.98 -49.61 35.03
CA THR A 5 -55.40 -48.57 34.16
C THR A 5 -54.22 -47.85 34.79
N ALA A 6 -54.07 -47.90 36.13
CA ALA A 6 -53.01 -47.21 36.85
C ALA A 6 -51.59 -47.63 36.38
N HIS A 7 -51.36 -48.93 36.20
CA HIS A 7 -50.07 -49.45 35.74
C HIS A 7 -49.73 -49.01 34.30
N VAL A 8 -50.75 -48.89 33.43
CA VAL A 8 -50.57 -48.40 32.05
C VAL A 8 -50.23 -46.92 32.04
N VAL A 9 -50.94 -46.11 32.83
CA VAL A 9 -50.69 -44.66 32.96
C VAL A 9 -49.30 -44.41 33.55
N LEU A 10 -48.93 -45.16 34.58
CA LEU A 10 -47.62 -45.06 35.22
C LEU A 10 -46.49 -45.48 34.28
N GLY A 11 -46.65 -46.59 33.54
CA GLY A 11 -45.66 -47.05 32.56
C GLY A 11 -45.48 -46.09 31.38
N SER A 12 -46.58 -45.62 30.79
CA SER A 12 -46.53 -44.61 29.71
C SER A 12 -45.98 -43.27 30.22
N GLY A 13 -46.31 -42.86 31.43
CA GLY A 13 -45.82 -41.63 32.03
C GLY A 13 -44.32 -41.66 32.29
N LEU A 14 -43.83 -42.76 32.87
CA LEU A 14 -42.41 -42.94 33.16
C LEU A 14 -41.54 -43.05 31.91
N THR A 15 -42.06 -43.65 30.83
CA THR A 15 -41.32 -43.72 29.54
C THR A 15 -41.13 -42.33 28.93
N ILE A 16 -42.17 -41.48 28.95
CA ILE A 16 -42.06 -40.09 28.46
C ILE A 16 -41.16 -39.26 29.40
N ALA A 17 -41.30 -39.43 30.73
CA ALA A 17 -40.44 -38.75 31.70
C ALA A 17 -38.97 -39.12 31.52
N GLY A 18 -38.67 -40.41 31.31
CA GLY A 18 -37.33 -40.91 31.00
C GLY A 18 -36.79 -40.33 29.70
N ALA A 19 -37.61 -40.31 28.64
CA ALA A 19 -37.22 -39.71 27.36
C ALA A 19 -36.91 -38.21 27.49
N MET A 20 -37.70 -37.45 28.25
CA MET A 20 -37.40 -36.04 28.52
C MET A 20 -36.16 -35.88 29.39
N TYR A 21 -35.94 -36.76 30.37
CA TYR A 21 -34.73 -36.73 31.19
C TYR A 21 -33.47 -37.01 30.37
N CYS A 22 -33.55 -37.88 29.35
CA CYS A 22 -32.43 -38.11 28.41
C CYS A 22 -31.98 -36.84 27.68
N LEU A 23 -32.81 -35.78 27.58
CA LEU A 23 -32.37 -34.49 27.05
C LEU A 23 -31.26 -33.85 27.90
N SER A 24 -31.13 -34.20 29.19
CA SER A 24 -30.03 -33.73 30.05
C SER A 24 -28.65 -34.24 29.61
N LEU A 25 -28.59 -35.27 28.76
CA LEU A 25 -27.35 -35.81 28.19
C LEU A 25 -26.93 -35.09 26.90
N THR A 26 -27.76 -34.19 26.38
CA THR A 26 -27.45 -33.44 25.16
C THR A 26 -26.40 -32.36 25.42
N ARG A 27 -25.59 -32.06 24.40
CA ARG A 27 -24.55 -31.02 24.50
C ARG A 27 -25.08 -29.59 24.36
N MET A 28 -26.28 -29.42 23.82
CA MET A 28 -26.84 -28.10 23.57
C MET A 28 -27.53 -27.59 24.85
N PRO A 29 -27.10 -26.45 25.43
CA PRO A 29 -27.61 -25.99 26.73
C PRO A 29 -29.13 -25.79 26.78
N TYR A 30 -29.74 -25.44 25.64
CA TYR A 30 -31.19 -25.32 25.50
C TYR A 30 -31.93 -26.62 25.87
N PHE A 31 -31.50 -27.76 25.31
CA PHE A 31 -32.10 -29.06 25.60
C PHE A 31 -31.71 -29.58 26.98
N GLN A 32 -30.46 -29.35 27.41
CA GLN A 32 -29.97 -29.80 28.70
C GLN A 32 -30.74 -29.14 29.86
N SER A 33 -30.98 -27.84 29.79
CA SER A 33 -31.71 -27.08 30.82
C SER A 33 -33.20 -27.44 30.87
N MET A 34 -33.81 -27.85 29.75
CA MET A 34 -35.22 -28.27 29.70
C MET A 34 -35.44 -29.71 30.18
N GLY A 35 -34.45 -30.59 30.10
CA GLY A 35 -34.62 -32.02 30.39
C GLY A 35 -35.16 -32.30 31.80
N VAL A 36 -34.52 -31.73 32.83
CA VAL A 36 -34.91 -31.97 34.23
C VAL A 36 -36.30 -31.37 34.55
N PRO A 37 -36.59 -30.08 34.25
CA PRO A 37 -37.92 -29.51 34.47
C PRO A 37 -39.04 -30.28 33.75
N CYS A 38 -38.83 -30.68 32.48
CA CYS A 38 -39.83 -31.43 31.73
C CYS A 38 -40.08 -32.82 32.32
N ALA A 39 -39.04 -33.53 32.74
CA ALA A 39 -39.18 -34.83 33.40
C ALA A 39 -39.96 -34.73 34.72
N VAL A 40 -39.63 -33.74 35.56
CA VAL A 40 -40.36 -33.48 36.82
C VAL A 40 -41.81 -33.08 36.54
N GLY A 41 -42.06 -32.28 35.51
CA GLY A 41 -43.40 -31.91 35.06
C GLY A 41 -44.24 -33.11 34.66
N ILE A 42 -43.66 -34.08 33.94
CA ILE A 42 -44.37 -35.31 33.55
C ILE A 42 -44.62 -36.19 34.78
N VAL A 43 -43.63 -36.40 35.65
CA VAL A 43 -43.80 -37.22 36.86
C VAL A 43 -44.88 -36.63 37.77
N SER A 44 -44.87 -35.30 37.97
CA SER A 44 -45.92 -34.63 38.74
C SER A 44 -47.29 -34.74 38.07
N GLY A 45 -47.37 -34.57 36.75
CA GLY A 45 -48.60 -34.77 35.97
C GLY A 45 -49.15 -36.20 36.09
N VAL A 46 -48.28 -37.21 36.07
CA VAL A 46 -48.66 -38.62 36.27
C VAL A 46 -49.18 -38.84 37.70
N ALA A 47 -48.50 -38.27 38.71
CA ALA A 47 -48.97 -38.34 40.09
C ALA A 47 -50.35 -37.69 40.26
N VAL A 48 -50.60 -36.53 39.63
CA VAL A 48 -51.91 -35.87 39.63
C VAL A 48 -52.95 -36.71 38.88
N ALA A 49 -52.62 -37.25 37.69
CA ALA A 49 -53.54 -38.09 36.94
C ALA A 49 -53.96 -39.34 37.71
N LEU A 50 -53.04 -39.91 38.51
CA LEU A 50 -53.30 -41.08 39.33
C LEU A 50 -54.00 -40.78 40.67
N THR A 51 -54.05 -39.53 41.12
CA THR A 51 -54.66 -39.16 42.41
C THR A 51 -55.94 -38.37 42.20
N LEU A 52 -55.84 -37.26 41.48
CA LEU A 52 -56.92 -36.33 41.25
C LEU A 52 -57.91 -36.85 40.19
N GLY A 53 -57.41 -37.48 39.12
CA GLY A 53 -58.23 -38.08 38.08
C GLY A 53 -59.31 -39.02 38.62
N PRO A 54 -58.96 -40.09 39.35
CA PRO A 54 -59.95 -40.96 39.97
C PRO A 54 -60.78 -40.27 41.04
N ALA A 55 -60.24 -39.33 41.82
CA ALA A 55 -61.01 -38.61 42.83
C ALA A 55 -62.15 -37.77 42.22
N ILE A 56 -61.87 -37.09 41.10
CA ILE A 56 -62.89 -36.34 40.36
C ILE A 56 -63.92 -37.30 39.76
N VAL A 57 -63.48 -38.43 39.20
CA VAL A 57 -64.40 -39.42 38.63
C VAL A 57 -65.29 -40.04 39.70
N THR A 58 -64.77 -40.38 40.88
CA THR A 58 -65.58 -40.95 41.96
C THR A 58 -66.59 -39.94 42.49
N ILE A 59 -66.20 -38.69 42.70
CA ILE A 59 -67.12 -37.61 43.10
C ILE A 59 -68.17 -37.36 42.01
N GLY A 60 -67.76 -37.18 40.75
CA GLY A 60 -68.66 -36.92 39.62
C GLY A 60 -69.62 -38.07 39.34
N SER A 61 -69.18 -39.32 39.54
CA SER A 61 -70.04 -40.50 39.43
C SER A 61 -71.09 -40.56 40.54
N ARG A 62 -70.77 -40.08 41.75
CA ARG A 62 -71.72 -39.99 42.88
C ARG A 62 -72.84 -38.98 42.62
N PHE A 63 -72.58 -37.96 41.80
CA PHE A 63 -73.57 -36.98 41.35
C PHE A 63 -74.28 -37.39 40.04
N GLY A 64 -74.04 -38.60 39.50
CA GLY A 64 -74.70 -39.10 38.29
C GLY A 64 -74.32 -38.36 37.00
N LEU A 65 -73.26 -37.55 37.02
CA LEU A 65 -72.84 -36.70 35.88
C LEU A 65 -72.09 -37.47 34.78
N LEU A 66 -71.56 -38.66 35.10
CA LEU A 66 -70.64 -39.41 34.24
C LEU A 66 -71.26 -40.67 33.61
N GLU A 67 -72.57 -40.86 33.72
CA GLU A 67 -73.24 -41.98 33.08
C GLU A 67 -73.36 -41.76 31.56
N PRO A 68 -72.99 -42.76 30.74
CA PRO A 68 -73.05 -42.63 29.29
C PRO A 68 -74.50 -42.57 28.80
N LYS A 69 -74.97 -41.36 28.47
CA LYS A 69 -76.35 -41.11 27.98
C LYS A 69 -76.65 -41.68 26.58
N ARG A 70 -75.65 -42.22 25.86
CA ARG A 70 -75.81 -42.77 24.50
C ARG A 70 -74.96 -44.01 24.30
N ALA A 71 -75.51 -44.99 23.58
CA ALA A 71 -74.77 -46.17 23.14
C ALA A 71 -73.61 -45.74 22.22
N MET A 72 -72.40 -46.21 22.55
CA MET A 72 -71.18 -45.89 21.80
C MET A 72 -71.30 -46.37 20.34
N ARG A 73 -70.70 -45.62 19.40
CA ARG A 73 -70.71 -45.95 17.96
C ARG A 73 -69.70 -47.06 17.61
N ILE A 74 -69.89 -48.24 18.22
CA ILE A 74 -68.98 -49.40 18.15
C ILE A 74 -68.86 -50.04 16.76
N ARG A 75 -69.90 -49.92 15.91
CA ARG A 75 -69.98 -50.65 14.63
C ARG A 75 -68.86 -50.27 13.65
N THR A 76 -68.49 -48.99 13.58
CA THR A 76 -67.42 -48.50 12.69
C THR A 76 -66.05 -48.99 13.15
N TRP A 77 -65.76 -48.85 14.44
CA TRP A 77 -64.49 -49.29 15.04
C TRP A 77 -64.30 -50.79 14.94
N ARG A 78 -65.37 -51.57 15.14
CA ARG A 78 -65.32 -53.03 14.98
C ARG A 78 -65.06 -53.45 13.54
N ARG A 79 -65.57 -52.71 12.54
CA ARG A 79 -65.25 -52.97 11.13
C ARG A 79 -63.79 -52.69 10.81
N ILE A 80 -63.23 -51.60 11.33
CA ILE A 80 -61.82 -51.26 11.16
C ILE A 80 -60.94 -52.33 11.81
N GLY A 81 -61.20 -52.68 13.08
CA GLY A 81 -60.46 -53.73 13.77
C GLY A 81 -60.56 -55.09 13.07
N ALA A 82 -61.76 -55.48 12.60
CA ALA A 82 -61.94 -56.72 11.86
C ALA A 82 -61.20 -56.71 10.51
N ALA A 83 -61.14 -55.57 9.82
CA ALA A 83 -60.36 -55.44 8.59
C ALA A 83 -58.85 -55.61 8.86
N VAL A 84 -58.33 -55.00 9.92
CA VAL A 84 -56.92 -55.12 10.35
C VAL A 84 -56.55 -56.57 10.68
N VAL A 85 -57.38 -57.27 11.45
CA VAL A 85 -57.11 -58.66 11.83
C VAL A 85 -57.29 -59.63 10.65
N ARG A 86 -58.22 -59.35 9.73
CA ARG A 86 -58.52 -60.23 8.59
C ARG A 86 -57.50 -60.08 7.44
N TRP A 87 -56.86 -58.92 7.31
CA TRP A 87 -55.87 -58.63 6.26
C TRP A 87 -54.61 -57.93 6.83
N PRO A 88 -53.84 -58.59 7.70
CA PRO A 88 -52.72 -57.96 8.39
C PRO A 88 -51.58 -57.55 7.45
N GLY A 89 -51.26 -58.38 6.45
CA GLY A 89 -50.18 -58.11 5.49
C GLY A 89 -50.40 -56.84 4.65
N PRO A 90 -51.50 -56.72 3.90
CA PRO A 90 -51.77 -55.55 3.07
C PRO A 90 -51.86 -54.26 3.88
N ILE A 91 -52.43 -54.31 5.08
CA ILE A 91 -52.58 -53.14 5.94
C ILE A 91 -51.23 -52.70 6.51
N LEU A 92 -50.36 -53.64 6.88
CA LEU A 92 -49.00 -53.33 7.29
C LEU A 92 -48.17 -52.73 6.15
N VAL A 93 -48.28 -53.28 4.93
CA VAL A 93 -47.60 -52.72 3.76
C VAL A 93 -48.11 -51.31 3.45
N ALA A 94 -49.43 -51.08 3.50
CA ALA A 94 -50.01 -49.77 3.25
C ALA A 94 -49.61 -48.73 4.32
N SER A 95 -49.62 -49.11 5.60
CA SER A 95 -49.19 -48.21 6.68
C SER A 95 -47.69 -47.92 6.65
N LEU A 96 -46.87 -48.92 6.31
CA LEU A 96 -45.43 -48.75 6.15
C LEU A 96 -45.12 -47.88 4.93
N ALA A 97 -45.80 -48.09 3.80
CA ALA A 97 -45.66 -47.24 2.62
C ALA A 97 -45.99 -45.78 2.94
N LEU A 98 -47.08 -45.54 3.68
CA LEU A 98 -47.45 -44.19 4.13
C LEU A 98 -46.39 -43.58 5.06
N ALA A 99 -45.87 -44.37 6.01
CA ALA A 99 -44.81 -43.92 6.91
C ALA A 99 -43.51 -43.59 6.16
N LEU A 100 -43.14 -44.40 5.14
CA LEU A 100 -41.96 -44.18 4.30
C LEU A 100 -42.10 -42.93 3.42
N ILE A 101 -43.31 -42.60 2.95
CA ILE A 101 -43.55 -41.34 2.25
C ILE A 101 -43.26 -40.15 3.19
N GLY A 102 -43.69 -40.23 4.45
CA GLY A 102 -43.33 -39.22 5.45
C GLY A 102 -41.82 -39.16 5.73
N LEU A 103 -41.17 -40.32 5.78
CA LEU A 103 -39.72 -40.43 5.98
C LEU A 103 -38.92 -39.85 4.80
N ALA A 104 -39.45 -39.95 3.58
CA ALA A 104 -38.82 -39.40 2.37
C ALA A 104 -38.71 -37.87 2.38
N ALA A 105 -39.42 -37.17 3.28
CA ALA A 105 -39.27 -35.73 3.49
C ALA A 105 -38.04 -35.37 4.36
N LEU A 106 -37.48 -36.31 5.13
CA LEU A 106 -36.36 -36.05 6.04
C LEU A 106 -35.05 -35.62 5.36
N PRO A 107 -34.64 -36.17 4.20
CA PRO A 107 -33.42 -35.72 3.51
C PRO A 107 -33.45 -34.23 3.12
N GLY A 108 -34.65 -33.65 2.95
CA GLY A 108 -34.83 -32.22 2.66
C GLY A 108 -34.81 -31.34 3.91
N TYR A 109 -34.75 -31.91 5.10
CA TYR A 109 -34.76 -31.16 6.35
C TYR A 109 -33.42 -30.45 6.56
N GLN A 110 -33.44 -29.11 6.52
CA GLN A 110 -32.29 -28.28 6.86
C GLN A 110 -32.49 -27.70 8.26
N THR A 111 -31.61 -28.05 9.19
CA THR A 111 -31.59 -27.47 10.54
C THR A 111 -31.11 -26.02 10.46
N SER A 112 -31.96 -25.08 10.83
CA SER A 112 -31.60 -23.67 10.98
C SER A 112 -31.67 -23.26 12.45
N TYR A 113 -30.55 -22.76 12.98
CA TYR A 113 -30.43 -22.16 14.32
C TYR A 113 -30.48 -20.63 14.27
N ASP A 114 -31.04 -20.10 13.18
CA ASP A 114 -31.23 -18.67 12.99
C ASP A 114 -32.51 -18.21 13.71
N ASP A 115 -32.35 -17.71 14.93
CA ASP A 115 -33.44 -17.22 15.77
C ASP A 115 -34.21 -16.07 15.11
N THR A 116 -33.59 -15.32 14.20
CA THR A 116 -34.22 -14.16 13.55
C THR A 116 -35.43 -14.57 12.70
N ARG A 117 -35.45 -15.79 12.16
CA ARG A 117 -36.56 -16.31 11.36
C ARG A 117 -37.76 -16.73 12.20
N TYR A 118 -37.57 -16.98 13.49
CA TYR A 118 -38.64 -17.35 14.41
C TYR A 118 -39.27 -16.12 15.09
N ILE A 119 -38.69 -14.94 14.88
CA ILE A 119 -39.13 -13.67 15.45
C ILE A 119 -39.90 -12.88 14.36
N PRO A 120 -41.10 -12.36 14.66
CA PRO A 120 -41.83 -11.53 13.70
C PRO A 120 -41.02 -10.36 13.17
N ASP A 121 -41.11 -10.11 11.86
CA ASP A 121 -40.43 -9.00 11.18
C ASP A 121 -40.82 -7.61 11.73
N SER A 122 -41.99 -7.51 12.34
CA SER A 122 -42.52 -6.26 12.91
C SER A 122 -41.83 -5.82 14.21
N ILE A 123 -40.99 -6.66 14.82
CA ILE A 123 -40.31 -6.30 16.06
C ILE A 123 -39.16 -5.32 15.76
N PRO A 124 -39.01 -4.21 16.52
CA PRO A 124 -37.99 -3.20 16.27
C PRO A 124 -36.56 -3.75 16.14
N ALA A 125 -36.23 -4.82 16.88
CA ALA A 125 -34.95 -5.51 16.78
C ALA A 125 -34.71 -6.14 15.39
N ASN A 126 -35.72 -6.80 14.81
CA ASN A 126 -35.62 -7.42 13.49
C ASN A 126 -35.64 -6.36 12.39
N ALA A 127 -36.50 -5.33 12.52
CA ALA A 127 -36.49 -4.17 11.62
C ALA A 127 -35.12 -3.46 11.61
N GLY A 128 -34.49 -3.31 12.78
CA GLY A 128 -33.14 -2.76 12.89
C GLY A 128 -32.07 -3.64 12.25
N LEU A 129 -32.15 -4.96 12.43
CA LEU A 129 -31.25 -5.91 11.77
C LEU A 129 -31.43 -5.92 10.24
N GLN A 130 -32.67 -5.86 9.75
CA GLN A 130 -32.98 -5.75 8.32
C GLN A 130 -32.45 -4.44 7.74
N ALA A 131 -32.59 -3.31 8.43
CA ALA A 131 -32.00 -2.05 8.00
C ALA A 131 -30.45 -2.11 8.02
N ALA A 132 -29.85 -2.75 9.02
CA ALA A 132 -28.40 -2.87 9.12
C ALA A 132 -27.81 -3.78 8.04
N THR A 133 -28.50 -4.89 7.70
CA THR A 133 -28.07 -5.82 6.64
C THR A 133 -28.06 -5.20 5.24
N GLN A 134 -28.79 -4.12 5.01
CA GLN A 134 -28.74 -3.38 3.74
C GLN A 134 -27.39 -2.68 3.51
N HIS A 135 -26.70 -2.29 4.60
CA HIS A 135 -25.45 -1.54 4.52
C HIS A 135 -24.22 -2.32 5.01
N PHE A 136 -24.44 -3.32 5.87
CA PHE A 136 -23.38 -4.11 6.47
C PHE A 136 -23.64 -5.60 6.25
N SER A 137 -22.62 -6.31 5.76
CA SER A 137 -22.65 -7.77 5.70
C SER A 137 -22.84 -8.35 7.11
N LEU A 138 -23.58 -9.46 7.25
CA LEU A 138 -23.77 -10.16 8.52
C LEU A 138 -22.44 -10.44 9.25
N SER A 139 -21.42 -10.86 8.50
CA SER A 139 -20.06 -11.13 9.00
C SER A 139 -19.36 -9.92 9.63
N ARG A 140 -19.82 -8.70 9.33
CA ARG A 140 -19.30 -7.46 9.94
C ARG A 140 -20.02 -7.14 11.25
N MET A 141 -21.29 -7.50 11.37
CA MET A 141 -22.10 -7.27 12.57
C MET A 141 -21.84 -8.32 13.65
N SER A 142 -21.42 -9.53 13.24
CA SER A 142 -21.03 -10.61 14.15
C SER A 142 -19.65 -11.14 13.75
N PRO A 143 -18.56 -10.40 14.06
CA PRO A 143 -17.22 -10.83 13.70
C PRO A 143 -16.79 -12.04 14.53
N GLU A 144 -16.02 -12.93 13.91
CA GLU A 144 -15.32 -13.99 14.62
C GLU A 144 -14.05 -13.43 15.27
N VAL A 145 -13.82 -13.78 16.54
CA VAL A 145 -12.69 -13.28 17.32
C VAL A 145 -11.66 -14.39 17.50
N LEU A 146 -10.49 -14.22 16.88
CA LEU A 146 -9.33 -15.08 17.11
C LEU A 146 -8.51 -14.55 18.28
N LEU A 147 -8.60 -15.22 19.43
CA LEU A 147 -7.77 -14.92 20.59
C LEU A 147 -6.40 -15.60 20.45
N VAL A 148 -5.33 -14.80 20.51
CA VAL A 148 -3.95 -15.28 20.51
C VAL A 148 -3.40 -15.13 21.92
N GLU A 149 -3.06 -16.25 22.54
CA GLU A 149 -2.48 -16.30 23.89
C GLU A 149 -0.99 -16.66 23.81
N ALA A 150 -0.18 -16.00 24.63
CA ALA A 150 1.26 -16.24 24.73
C ALA A 150 1.75 -15.94 26.15
N ASP A 151 2.77 -16.69 26.62
CA ASP A 151 3.36 -16.53 27.96
C ASP A 151 4.27 -15.29 28.10
N ARG A 152 4.27 -14.39 27.12
CA ARG A 152 5.09 -13.18 27.09
C ARG A 152 4.34 -12.00 26.49
N ASP A 153 4.85 -10.80 26.73
CA ASP A 153 4.30 -9.58 26.13
C ASP A 153 4.61 -9.52 24.62
N LEU A 154 3.55 -9.53 23.81
CA LEU A 154 3.62 -9.47 22.35
C LEU A 154 3.73 -8.04 21.80
N ARG A 155 3.73 -7.01 22.65
CA ARG A 155 3.78 -5.59 22.25
C ARG A 155 5.19 -5.12 21.90
N ASN A 156 5.90 -5.91 21.09
CA ASN A 156 7.24 -5.60 20.61
C ASN A 156 7.34 -5.76 19.09
N PRO A 157 8.28 -5.07 18.41
CA PRO A 157 8.36 -5.08 16.94
C PRO A 157 8.51 -6.47 16.32
N SER A 158 9.27 -7.37 16.97
CA SER A 158 9.45 -8.75 16.50
C SER A 158 8.15 -9.56 16.54
N ASP A 159 7.38 -9.45 17.62
CA ASP A 159 6.12 -10.16 17.78
C ASP A 159 5.02 -9.54 16.90
N PHE A 160 5.03 -8.22 16.67
CA PHE A 160 4.14 -7.60 15.68
C PHE A 160 4.34 -8.13 14.26
N LEU A 161 5.57 -8.48 13.87
CA LEU A 161 5.85 -9.12 12.58
C LEU A 161 5.23 -10.54 12.51
N ILE A 162 5.29 -11.28 13.62
CA ILE A 162 4.66 -12.60 13.73
C ILE A 162 3.13 -12.45 13.65
N LEU A 163 2.55 -11.48 14.35
CA LEU A 163 1.11 -11.18 14.31
C LEU A 163 0.65 -10.74 12.92
N ASP A 164 1.42 -9.93 12.18
CA ASP A 164 1.07 -9.58 10.78
C ASP A 164 1.16 -10.81 9.86
N ARG A 165 2.15 -11.69 10.06
CA ARG A 165 2.22 -12.95 9.31
C ARG A 165 1.04 -13.87 9.62
N LEU A 166 0.61 -13.93 10.88
CA LEU A 166 -0.58 -14.66 11.30
C LEU A 166 -1.83 -14.07 10.63
N ALA A 167 -2.02 -12.76 10.71
CA ALA A 167 -3.16 -12.07 10.09
C ALA A 167 -3.22 -12.30 8.57
N LYS A 168 -2.08 -12.29 7.88
CA LYS A 168 -1.99 -12.63 6.45
C LYS A 168 -2.42 -14.08 6.15
N ARG A 169 -2.07 -15.03 7.01
CA ARG A 169 -2.47 -16.44 6.85
C ARG A 169 -3.97 -16.62 7.10
N VAL A 170 -4.52 -15.98 8.12
CA VAL A 170 -5.95 -16.00 8.41
C VAL A 170 -6.73 -15.38 7.25
N PHE A 171 -6.25 -14.28 6.68
CA PHE A 171 -6.85 -13.66 5.50
C PHE A 171 -6.84 -14.57 4.26
N GLY A 172 -5.91 -15.53 4.19
CA GLY A 172 -5.84 -16.50 3.10
C GLY A 172 -6.82 -17.68 3.23
N VAL A 173 -7.56 -17.79 4.34
CA VAL A 173 -8.57 -18.83 4.54
C VAL A 173 -9.81 -18.50 3.71
N GLU A 174 -10.33 -19.49 2.98
CA GLU A 174 -11.54 -19.33 2.18
C GLU A 174 -12.72 -18.87 3.04
N GLY A 175 -13.45 -17.85 2.59
CA GLY A 175 -14.57 -17.24 3.34
C GLY A 175 -14.19 -16.06 4.24
N VAL A 176 -12.90 -15.77 4.44
CA VAL A 176 -12.45 -14.61 5.23
C VAL A 176 -12.36 -13.36 4.35
N ALA A 177 -13.31 -12.43 4.52
CA ALA A 177 -13.33 -11.19 3.74
C ALA A 177 -12.36 -10.11 4.28
N ARG A 178 -12.09 -10.11 5.60
CA ARG A 178 -11.29 -9.06 6.26
C ARG A 178 -10.79 -9.55 7.61
N VAL A 179 -9.53 -9.21 7.95
CA VAL A 179 -8.93 -9.52 9.26
C VAL A 179 -8.48 -8.22 9.91
N GLN A 180 -9.17 -7.81 10.99
CA GLN A 180 -8.76 -6.67 11.81
C GLN A 180 -7.76 -7.14 12.88
N ALA A 181 -6.58 -6.54 12.88
CA ALA A 181 -5.50 -6.89 13.80
C ALA A 181 -4.76 -5.61 14.23
N PRO A 182 -3.95 -5.65 15.31
CA PRO A 182 -3.17 -4.48 15.74
C PRO A 182 -2.27 -3.86 14.66
N SER A 183 -1.74 -4.66 13.73
CA SER A 183 -0.95 -4.18 12.58
C SER A 183 -1.80 -3.71 11.38
N ARG A 184 -3.12 -3.91 11.43
CA ARG A 184 -4.11 -3.66 10.36
C ARG A 184 -5.48 -3.29 10.95
N PRO A 185 -5.62 -2.14 11.61
CA PRO A 185 -6.84 -1.78 12.33
C PRO A 185 -8.08 -1.75 11.43
N ASP A 186 -7.93 -1.25 10.19
CA ASP A 186 -9.03 -1.21 9.20
C ASP A 186 -9.20 -2.52 8.41
N GLY A 187 -8.37 -3.52 8.69
CA GLY A 187 -8.29 -4.78 7.95
C GLY A 187 -7.39 -4.74 6.71
N ALA A 188 -6.84 -3.58 6.38
CA ALA A 188 -5.79 -3.40 5.38
C ALA A 188 -4.47 -3.00 6.07
N PRO A 189 -3.30 -3.26 5.42
CA PRO A 189 -2.03 -2.70 5.88
C PRO A 189 -2.10 -1.18 6.00
N ILE A 190 -1.55 -0.61 7.08
CA ILE A 190 -1.50 0.84 7.27
C ILE A 190 -0.70 1.45 6.12
N ALA A 191 -1.25 2.49 5.48
CA ALA A 191 -0.61 3.17 4.37
C ALA A 191 0.80 3.62 4.76
N HIS A 192 1.76 3.49 3.84
CA HIS A 192 3.13 3.98 4.01
C HIS A 192 3.95 3.37 5.16
N THR A 193 3.51 2.26 5.76
CA THR A 193 4.23 1.60 6.87
C THR A 193 4.81 0.24 6.51
N SER A 194 4.58 -0.24 5.27
CA SER A 194 5.09 -1.55 4.87
C SER A 194 6.62 -1.52 4.70
N ILE A 195 7.30 -2.61 5.05
CA ILE A 195 8.75 -2.74 4.85
C ILE A 195 9.15 -2.41 3.40
N PRO A 196 8.47 -2.92 2.35
CA PRO A 196 8.79 -2.54 0.97
C PRO A 196 8.61 -1.04 0.71
N PHE A 197 7.58 -0.41 1.28
CA PHE A 197 7.37 1.03 1.13
C PHE A 197 8.50 1.84 1.78
N LEU A 198 8.88 1.50 3.02
CA LEU A 198 9.97 2.17 3.73
C LEU A 198 11.31 2.03 2.99
N ILE A 199 11.62 0.84 2.46
CA ILE A 199 12.79 0.60 1.62
C ILE A 199 12.72 1.46 0.34
N SER A 200 11.57 1.50 -0.33
CA SER A 200 11.41 2.29 -1.55
C SER A 200 11.57 3.78 -1.31
N MET A 201 11.05 4.31 -0.20
CA MET A 201 11.17 5.72 0.18
C MET A 201 12.62 6.12 0.46
N GLN A 202 13.44 5.23 1.02
CA GLN A 202 14.86 5.49 1.21
C GLN A 202 15.59 5.71 -0.14
N GLY A 203 15.17 5.00 -1.19
CA GLY A 203 15.69 5.16 -2.54
C GLY A 203 15.23 6.45 -3.24
N VAL A 204 14.03 6.95 -2.93
CA VAL A 204 13.48 8.17 -3.54
C VAL A 204 14.35 9.39 -3.24
N GLY A 205 14.83 9.54 -2.00
CA GLY A 205 15.73 10.64 -1.62
C GLY A 205 17.06 10.59 -2.39
N GLN A 206 17.64 9.41 -2.60
CA GLN A 206 18.83 9.26 -3.44
C GLN A 206 18.56 9.61 -4.90
N GLN A 207 17.42 9.17 -5.48
CA GLN A 207 17.09 9.49 -6.86
C GLN A 207 16.87 10.99 -7.10
N GLN A 208 16.26 11.69 -6.13
CA GLN A 208 16.14 13.15 -6.19
C GLN A 208 17.51 13.82 -6.16
N ASN A 209 18.42 13.35 -5.31
CA ASN A 209 19.78 13.89 -5.23
C ASN A 209 20.63 13.54 -6.48
N MET A 210 20.35 12.42 -7.14
CA MET A 210 21.02 12.03 -8.39
C MET A 210 20.78 13.02 -9.52
N LYS A 211 19.59 13.65 -9.60
CA LYS A 211 19.36 14.72 -10.57
C LYS A 211 20.24 15.93 -10.28
N LEU A 212 20.26 16.38 -9.01
CA LEU A 212 21.11 17.48 -8.58
C LEU A 212 22.59 17.21 -8.86
N MET A 213 23.08 16.00 -8.57
CA MET A 213 24.46 15.61 -8.89
C MET A 213 24.74 15.62 -10.40
N LYS A 214 23.82 15.13 -11.23
CA LYS A 214 23.97 15.16 -12.69
C LYS A 214 24.03 16.59 -13.22
N ASP A 215 23.16 17.47 -12.74
CA ASP A 215 23.14 18.87 -13.14
C ASP A 215 24.47 19.56 -12.74
N ARG A 216 24.99 19.30 -11.54
CA ARG A 216 26.31 19.80 -11.10
C ARG A 216 27.48 19.25 -11.92
N ILE A 217 27.42 17.98 -12.34
CA ILE A 217 28.45 17.40 -13.22
C ILE A 217 28.40 18.04 -14.61
N ALA A 218 27.21 18.33 -15.13
CA ALA A 218 27.05 19.05 -16.38
C ALA A 218 27.63 20.47 -16.29
N ASP A 219 27.35 21.21 -15.21
CA ASP A 219 27.95 22.53 -14.96
C ASP A 219 29.48 22.47 -14.92
N MET A 220 30.06 21.49 -14.21
CA MET A 220 31.52 21.31 -14.16
C MET A 220 32.12 21.02 -15.54
N ARG A 221 31.39 20.31 -16.41
CA ARG A 221 31.83 20.07 -17.79
C ARG A 221 31.85 21.36 -18.60
N THR A 222 30.80 22.17 -18.50
CA THR A 222 30.75 23.49 -19.15
C THR A 222 31.89 24.39 -18.69
N GLN A 223 32.17 24.41 -17.37
CA GLN A 223 33.29 25.17 -16.82
C GLN A 223 34.65 24.67 -17.34
N ALA A 224 34.83 23.36 -17.47
CA ALA A 224 36.06 22.80 -18.04
C ALA A 224 36.25 23.19 -19.52
N ASP A 225 35.16 23.20 -20.31
CA ASP A 225 35.20 23.64 -21.70
C ASP A 225 35.55 25.14 -21.81
N GLU A 226 34.98 26.00 -20.96
CA GLU A 226 35.31 27.43 -20.88
C GLU A 226 36.78 27.68 -20.50
N ILE A 227 37.31 26.94 -19.51
CA ILE A 227 38.73 26.98 -19.16
C ILE A 227 39.58 26.57 -20.38
N GLY A 228 39.18 25.54 -21.12
CA GLY A 228 39.83 25.12 -22.36
C GLY A 228 39.89 26.24 -23.40
N THR A 229 38.79 26.96 -23.63
CA THR A 229 38.77 28.12 -24.56
C THR A 229 39.65 29.27 -24.06
N THR A 230 39.69 29.51 -22.75
CA THR A 230 40.52 30.54 -22.14
C THR A 230 42.00 30.22 -22.33
N ILE A 231 42.40 28.97 -22.11
CA ILE A 231 43.78 28.50 -22.35
C ILE A 231 44.16 28.66 -23.83
N ALA A 232 43.26 28.30 -24.76
CA ALA A 232 43.51 28.49 -26.19
C ALA A 232 43.71 29.97 -26.55
N THR A 233 42.93 30.86 -25.93
CA THR A 233 43.05 32.31 -26.12
C THR A 233 44.35 32.86 -25.54
N MET A 234 44.74 32.43 -24.34
CA MET A 234 46.03 32.81 -23.75
C MET A 234 47.22 32.37 -24.60
N LYS A 235 47.17 31.15 -25.17
CA LYS A 235 48.21 30.66 -26.10
C LYS A 235 48.32 31.53 -27.36
N ARG A 236 47.19 31.96 -27.92
CA ARG A 236 47.17 32.90 -29.07
C ARG A 236 47.77 34.25 -28.69
N MET A 237 47.40 34.78 -27.54
CA MET A 237 47.94 36.05 -27.03
C MET A 237 49.46 35.95 -26.81
N GLN A 238 49.95 34.86 -26.23
CA GLN A 238 51.39 34.62 -26.05
C GLN A 238 52.13 34.56 -27.40
N ALA A 239 51.57 33.88 -28.39
CA ALA A 239 52.15 33.80 -29.74
C ALA A 239 52.15 35.15 -30.48
N LEU A 240 51.15 36.00 -30.23
CA LEU A 240 51.13 37.38 -30.75
C LEU A 240 52.17 38.26 -30.05
N MET A 241 52.33 38.10 -28.74
CA MET A 241 53.33 38.84 -27.94
C MET A 241 54.76 38.50 -28.39
N SER A 242 55.05 37.22 -28.68
CA SER A 242 56.36 36.81 -29.19
C SER A 242 56.65 37.45 -30.55
N ARG A 243 55.68 37.40 -31.47
CA ARG A 243 55.82 38.07 -32.79
C ARG A 243 56.03 39.58 -32.66
N PHE A 244 55.37 40.23 -31.70
CA PHE A 244 55.56 41.65 -31.46
C PHE A 244 56.98 41.95 -30.96
N SER A 245 57.52 41.10 -30.09
CA SER A 245 58.92 41.19 -29.64
C SER A 245 59.89 41.03 -30.82
N ASP A 246 59.68 40.02 -31.67
CA ASP A 246 60.56 39.76 -32.83
C ASP A 246 60.61 40.98 -33.78
N VAL A 247 59.44 41.53 -34.13
CA VAL A 247 59.34 42.73 -34.98
C VAL A 247 59.98 43.96 -34.33
N THR A 248 59.91 44.08 -33.00
CA THR A 248 60.55 45.18 -32.28
C THR A 248 62.07 45.05 -32.30
N THR A 249 62.60 43.83 -32.23
CA THR A 249 64.04 43.56 -32.37
C THR A 249 64.52 43.89 -33.78
N ASP A 250 63.80 43.46 -34.83
CA ASP A 250 64.14 43.81 -36.22
C ASP A 250 64.18 45.34 -36.42
N MET A 251 63.22 46.07 -35.84
CA MET A 251 63.19 47.54 -35.91
C MET A 251 64.38 48.21 -35.22
N ILE A 252 64.91 47.61 -34.15
CA ILE A 252 66.10 48.12 -33.45
C ILE A 252 67.35 47.92 -34.32
N ASP A 253 67.47 46.77 -34.97
CA ASP A 253 68.60 46.46 -35.86
C ASP A 253 68.60 47.40 -37.08
N ASP A 254 67.44 47.63 -37.72
CA ASP A 254 67.30 48.58 -38.83
C ASP A 254 67.68 50.02 -38.43
N MET A 255 67.37 50.44 -37.20
CA MET A 255 67.76 51.77 -36.68
C MET A 255 69.27 51.89 -36.46
N GLN A 256 69.95 50.80 -36.10
CA GLN A 256 71.41 50.80 -35.96
C GLN A 256 72.07 50.91 -37.34
N ASP A 257 71.61 50.15 -38.32
CA ASP A 257 72.10 50.22 -39.71
C ASP A 257 71.92 51.62 -40.31
N MET A 258 70.77 52.26 -40.05
CA MET A 258 70.54 53.64 -40.48
C MET A 258 71.54 54.61 -39.86
N ARG A 259 71.87 54.44 -38.57
CA ARG A 259 72.85 55.28 -37.87
C ARG A 259 74.25 55.13 -38.46
N ASP A 260 74.67 53.89 -38.72
CA ASP A 260 75.99 53.60 -39.26
C ASP A 260 76.15 54.16 -40.67
N THR A 261 75.09 54.09 -41.48
CA THR A 261 75.04 54.71 -42.81
C THR A 261 75.20 56.24 -42.73
N VAL A 262 74.55 56.91 -41.77
CA VAL A 262 74.67 58.36 -41.59
C VAL A 262 76.09 58.78 -41.20
N HIS A 263 76.77 58.02 -40.32
CA HIS A 263 78.16 58.30 -39.96
C HIS A 263 79.11 58.16 -41.15
N GLN A 264 78.88 57.15 -42.00
CA GLN A 264 79.70 56.93 -43.19
C GLN A 264 79.59 58.10 -44.20
N VAL A 265 78.39 58.65 -44.38
CA VAL A 265 78.16 59.83 -45.24
C VAL A 265 78.86 61.06 -44.65
N ARG A 266 78.78 61.28 -43.33
CA ARG A 266 79.45 62.39 -42.65
C ARG A 266 80.97 62.34 -42.86
N ASP A 267 81.57 61.16 -42.69
CA ASP A 267 83.02 60.99 -42.81
C ASP A 267 83.50 61.17 -44.27
N MET A 268 82.68 60.82 -45.26
CA MET A 268 82.97 61.13 -46.67
C MET A 268 82.97 62.64 -46.95
N VAL A 269 82.04 63.41 -46.37
CA VAL A 269 81.99 64.87 -46.52
C VAL A 269 83.19 65.54 -45.83
N ALA A 270 83.54 65.10 -44.63
CA ALA A 270 84.69 65.64 -43.89
C ALA A 270 86.02 65.45 -44.65
N ASN A 271 86.23 64.27 -45.26
CA ASN A 271 87.42 64.00 -46.07
C ASN A 271 87.50 64.87 -47.34
N PHE A 272 86.36 65.27 -47.91
CA PHE A 272 86.31 66.16 -49.07
C PHE A 272 86.70 67.61 -48.73
N ASP A 273 86.25 68.15 -47.59
CA ASP A 273 86.66 69.50 -47.12
C ASP A 273 88.17 69.61 -46.88
N ASP A 274 88.76 68.61 -46.22
CA ASP A 274 90.18 68.62 -45.88
C ASP A 274 91.09 68.62 -47.13
N MET A 275 90.66 67.98 -48.22
CA MET A 275 91.44 67.95 -49.47
C MET A 275 91.49 69.32 -50.16
N PHE A 276 90.42 70.12 -50.09
CA PHE A 276 90.32 71.39 -50.82
C PHE A 276 90.75 72.63 -50.02
N ARG A 277 91.03 72.48 -48.71
CA ARG A 277 91.55 73.53 -47.83
C ARG A 277 92.72 74.35 -48.38
N PRO A 278 93.77 73.76 -49.00
CA PRO A 278 94.92 74.53 -49.50
C PRO A 278 94.54 75.47 -50.65
N ILE A 279 93.61 75.06 -51.50
CA ILE A 279 93.10 75.85 -52.63
C ILE A 279 92.16 76.96 -52.12
N ARG A 280 91.34 76.65 -51.11
CA ARG A 280 90.47 77.63 -50.44
C ARG A 280 91.27 78.81 -49.89
N ASN A 281 92.39 78.56 -49.22
CA ASN A 281 93.17 79.62 -48.58
C ASN A 281 93.78 80.62 -49.58
N TYR A 282 94.09 80.18 -50.81
CA TYR A 282 94.59 81.06 -51.87
C TYR A 282 93.53 82.10 -52.31
N PHE A 283 92.27 81.69 -52.44
CA PHE A 283 91.18 82.57 -52.90
C PHE A 283 90.68 83.57 -51.83
N TYR A 284 90.97 83.35 -50.55
CA TYR A 284 90.64 84.32 -49.48
C TYR A 284 91.75 85.35 -49.21
N TRP A 285 92.98 85.12 -49.69
CA TRP A 285 94.14 86.00 -49.46
C TRP A 285 94.27 87.15 -50.48
N GLU A 286 93.65 87.07 -51.66
CA GLU A 286 93.76 88.08 -52.72
C GLU A 286 92.71 89.22 -52.57
N PRO A 287 93.12 90.47 -52.28
CA PRO A 287 92.20 91.56 -51.90
C PRO A 287 91.26 92.05 -53.02
N HIS A 288 91.51 91.70 -54.29
CA HIS A 288 90.69 92.12 -55.45
C HIS A 288 89.84 90.98 -56.06
N CYS A 289 89.68 89.85 -55.35
CA CYS A 289 88.97 88.66 -55.84
C CYS A 289 87.51 88.92 -56.30
N TYR A 290 86.85 89.97 -55.81
CA TYR A 290 85.49 90.34 -56.20
C TYR A 290 85.36 90.78 -57.68
N ASN A 291 86.45 91.25 -58.30
CA ASN A 291 86.44 91.75 -59.68
C ASN A 291 86.89 90.70 -60.72
N ILE A 292 87.20 89.46 -60.31
CA ILE A 292 87.61 88.36 -61.20
C ILE A 292 86.52 87.27 -61.18
N PRO A 293 85.78 87.03 -62.29
CA PRO A 293 84.64 86.12 -62.32
C PRO A 293 84.95 84.69 -61.83
N LEU A 294 86.14 84.19 -62.14
CA LEU A 294 86.56 82.84 -61.73
C LEU A 294 86.77 82.76 -60.21
N CYS A 295 87.38 83.79 -59.61
CA CYS A 295 87.70 83.83 -58.18
C CYS A 295 86.43 83.87 -57.31
N TRP A 296 85.43 84.64 -57.72
CA TRP A 296 84.14 84.73 -57.04
C TRP A 296 83.33 83.42 -57.09
N SER A 297 83.35 82.71 -58.22
CA SER A 297 82.61 81.44 -58.37
C SER A 297 83.13 80.31 -57.47
N PHE A 298 84.45 80.20 -57.33
CA PHE A 298 85.04 79.22 -56.42
C PHE A 298 84.77 79.58 -54.96
N ARG A 299 84.77 80.87 -54.61
CA ARG A 299 84.44 81.31 -53.24
C ARG A 299 82.99 80.99 -52.86
N SER A 300 82.01 81.21 -53.75
CA SER A 300 80.61 80.90 -53.44
C SER A 300 80.34 79.41 -53.28
N LEU A 301 81.11 78.56 -54.00
CA LEU A 301 80.99 77.11 -53.88
C LEU A 301 81.46 76.63 -52.50
N PHE A 302 82.56 77.18 -51.98
CA PHE A 302 83.04 76.87 -50.63
C PHE A 302 82.10 77.39 -49.53
N ASP A 303 81.54 78.60 -49.66
CA ASP A 303 80.55 79.12 -48.69
C ASP A 303 79.27 78.25 -48.63
N SER A 304 78.92 77.53 -49.70
CA SER A 304 77.77 76.60 -49.69
C SER A 304 78.04 75.28 -48.97
N MET A 305 79.31 74.85 -48.91
CA MET A 305 79.70 73.64 -48.17
C MET A 305 79.81 73.90 -46.67
N ASP A 306 80.18 75.11 -46.25
CA ASP A 306 80.19 75.49 -44.82
C ASP A 306 78.76 75.55 -44.21
N GLY A 307 77.71 75.46 -45.02
CA GLY A 307 76.31 75.47 -44.60
C GLY A 307 75.67 74.09 -44.38
N ILE A 308 76.41 72.99 -44.57
CA ILE A 308 75.95 71.58 -44.44
C ILE A 308 76.76 70.89 -43.34
#